data_AF-A0A9P5VGM8-F1
#
_entry.id   AF-A0A9P5VGM8-F1
#
_cell.length_a   1.000
_cell.length_b   1.000
_cell.length_c   1.000
_cell.angle_alpha   90.00
_cell.angle_beta   90.00
_cell.angle_gamma   90.00
#
_symmetry.space_group_name_H-M   'P 1'
#
loop_
_entity.id
_entity.type
_entity.pdbx_description
1 polymer ?
#
loop_
_entity_poly.entity_id
_entity_poly.type
_entity_poly.pdbx_seq_one_letter_code
_entity_poly.pdbx_strand_id
1 'polypeptide(L)' 'MVYKVADISLAAFGRKEIELAENEMPGLMALRQKYGPSQILKGARIAGSLHMTIQTAVLIETLTALGAE' A
#
# COMPACT_ATOMS: atom_id res chain seq x y z
N MET A 1 11.77 -11.45 -4.65
CA MET A 1 10.99 -11.58 -3.39
C MET A 1 10.23 -12.89 -3.42
N VAL A 2 10.21 -13.60 -2.30
CA VAL A 2 9.44 -14.84 -2.15
C VAL A 2 8.15 -14.48 -1.43
N TYR A 3 7.00 -14.82 -2.01
CA TYR A 3 5.69 -14.61 -1.38
C TYR A 3 4.85 -15.90 -1.44
N LYS A 4 3.86 -16.02 -0.57
CA LYS A 4 2.91 -17.13 -0.53
C LYS A 4 1.50 -16.57 -0.41
N VAL A 5 0.72 -16.74 -1.47
CA VAL A 5 -0.68 -16.30 -1.58
C VAL A 5 -1.54 -17.45 -2.11
N ALA A 6 -2.86 -17.35 -1.99
CA ALA A 6 -3.77 -18.40 -2.43
C ALA A 6 -3.82 -18.53 -3.97
N ASP A 7 -3.98 -17.42 -4.68
CA ASP A 7 -4.03 -17.39 -6.15
C ASP A 7 -3.54 -16.03 -6.67
N ILE A 8 -2.48 -16.05 -7.48
CA ILE A 8 -1.87 -14.84 -8.06
C ILE A 8 -2.66 -14.30 -9.25
N SER A 9 -3.53 -15.10 -9.87
CA SER A 9 -4.33 -14.69 -11.03
C SER A 9 -5.35 -13.59 -10.69
N LEU A 10 -5.73 -13.49 -9.41
CA LEU A 10 -6.66 -12.48 -8.90
C LEU A 10 -6.05 -11.06 -8.80
N ALA A 11 -4.75 -10.90 -9.06
CA ALA A 11 -4.05 -9.62 -8.91
C ALA A 11 -4.68 -8.49 -9.73
N ALA A 12 -5.15 -8.76 -10.94
CA ALA A 12 -5.79 -7.76 -11.79
C ALA A 12 -7.12 -7.25 -11.22
N PHE A 13 -7.90 -8.15 -10.60
CA PHE A 13 -9.13 -7.76 -9.90
C PHE A 13 -8.80 -6.96 -8.64
N GLY A 14 -7.86 -7.45 -7.83
CA GLY A 14 -7.40 -6.74 -6.63
C GLY A 14 -6.88 -5.33 -6.92
N ARG A 15 -6.17 -5.13 -8.04
CA ARG A 15 -5.72 -3.79 -8.48
C ARG A 15 -6.89 -2.84 -8.73
N LYS A 16 -7.94 -3.29 -9.41
CA LYS A 16 -9.14 -2.47 -9.65
C LYS A 16 -9.82 -2.08 -8.34
N GLU A 17 -9.94 -3.00 -7.40
CA GLU A 17 -10.52 -2.73 -6.08
C GLU A 17 -9.66 -1.74 -5.26
N ILE A 18 -8.32 -1.83 -5.36
CA ILE A 18 -7.40 -0.87 -4.73
C ILE A 18 -7.61 0.53 -5.31
N GLU A 19 -7.65 0.67 -6.64
CA GLU A 19 -7.89 1.96 -7.31
C GLU A 19 -9.23 2.58 -6.90
N LEU A 20 -10.27 1.77 -6.72
CA LEU A 20 -11.56 2.24 -6.19
C LEU A 20 -11.42 2.70 -4.73
N ALA A 21 -10.76 1.91 -3.88
CA ALA A 21 -10.58 2.20 -2.47
C ALA A 21 -9.77 3.47 -2.20
N GLU A 22 -8.83 3.85 -3.07
CA GLU A 22 -8.07 5.10 -2.92
C GLU A 22 -8.97 6.34 -2.86
N ASN A 23 -10.10 6.35 -3.59
CA ASN A 23 -11.06 7.45 -3.58
C ASN A 23 -11.75 7.60 -2.20
N GLU A 24 -11.92 6.49 -1.47
CA GLU A 24 -12.54 6.44 -0.14
C GLU A 24 -11.51 6.57 1.00
N MET A 25 -10.22 6.73 0.68
CA MET A 25 -9.14 6.86 1.65
C MET A 25 -8.35 8.18 1.48
N PRO A 26 -9.03 9.35 1.50
CA PRO A 26 -8.42 10.64 1.18
C PRO A 26 -7.26 11.01 2.12
N GLY A 27 -7.30 10.54 3.37
CA GLY A 27 -6.22 10.75 4.34
C GLY A 27 -4.89 10.14 3.89
N LEU A 28 -4.91 8.91 3.36
CA LEU A 28 -3.69 8.25 2.86
C LEU A 28 -3.19 8.92 1.57
N MET A 29 -4.11 9.30 0.67
CA MET A 29 -3.74 9.99 -0.56
C MET A 29 -3.09 11.36 -0.28
N ALA A 30 -3.61 12.10 0.69
CA ALA A 30 -3.02 13.35 1.14
C ALA A 30 -1.62 13.15 1.74
N LEU A 31 -1.40 12.07 2.50
CA LEU A 31 -0.07 11.75 3.03
C LEU A 31 0.93 11.42 1.91
N ARG A 32 0.52 10.64 0.90
CA ARG A 32 1.35 10.36 -0.28
C ARG A 32 1.75 11.65 -0.99
N GLN A 33 0.80 12.55 -1.25
CA GLN A 33 1.08 13.83 -1.91
C GLN A 33 2.03 14.70 -1.08
N LYS A 34 1.81 14.79 0.23
CA LYS A 34 2.56 15.67 1.13
C LYS A 34 3.98 15.18 1.41
N TYR A 35 4.17 13.88 1.62
CA TYR A 35 5.42 13.30 2.10
C TYR A 35 6.11 12.36 1.11
N GLY A 36 5.48 12.06 -0.02
CA GLY A 36 6.09 11.29 -1.10
C GLY A 36 7.40 11.89 -1.59
N PRO A 37 7.47 13.19 -1.95
CA PRO A 37 8.72 13.79 -2.42
C PRO A 37 9.87 13.76 -1.40
N SER A 38 9.57 13.82 -0.10
CA SER A 38 10.57 13.82 0.97
C SER A 38 10.99 12.42 1.43
N GLN A 39 10.30 11.36 0.98
CA GLN A 39 10.63 9.96 1.29
C GLN A 39 10.91 9.75 2.79
N ILE A 40 10.01 10.22 3.65
CA ILE A 40 10.25 10.31 5.10
C ILE A 40 10.47 8.95 5.79
N LEU A 41 10.10 7.84 5.14
CA LEU A 41 10.31 6.48 5.63
C LEU A 41 11.49 5.78 4.96
N LYS A 42 12.32 6.49 4.18
CA LYS A 42 13.47 5.89 3.51
C LYS A 42 14.37 5.15 4.48
N GLY A 43 14.57 3.85 4.22
CA GLY A 43 15.40 2.96 5.05
C GLY A 43 14.68 2.36 6.26
N ALA A 44 13.42 2.72 6.50
CA ALA A 44 12.58 2.01 7.45
C ALA A 44 12.23 0.62 6.89
N ARG A 45 12.38 -0.41 7.72
CA ARG A 45 11.96 -1.78 7.42
C ARG A 45 10.76 -2.13 8.30
N ILE A 46 9.58 -2.26 7.70
CA ILE A 46 8.31 -2.37 8.41
C ILE A 46 7.76 -3.79 8.28
N ALA A 47 7.69 -4.51 9.40
CA ALA A 47 6.97 -5.78 9.47
C ALA A 47 5.50 -5.54 9.83
N GLY A 48 4.58 -5.91 8.93
CA GLY A 48 3.14 -5.80 9.14
C GLY A 48 2.49 -7.14 9.51
N SER A 49 1.71 -7.16 10.60
CA SER A 49 0.81 -8.26 10.95
C SER A 49 -0.59 -7.69 11.18
N LEU A 50 -1.29 -7.46 10.08
CA LEU A 50 -2.63 -6.88 10.03
C LEU A 50 -3.48 -7.67 9.04
N HIS A 51 -4.80 -7.59 9.13
CA HIS A 51 -5.70 -8.20 8.15
C HIS A 51 -5.32 -7.79 6.72
N MET A 52 -5.10 -8.75 5.83
CA MET A 52 -4.66 -8.45 4.46
C MET A 52 -5.86 -8.14 3.56
N THR A 53 -6.45 -6.95 3.72
CA THR A 53 -7.62 -6.47 2.94
C THR A 53 -7.21 -5.47 1.85
N ILE A 54 -8.17 -5.03 1.03
CA ILE A 54 -7.97 -3.99 0.02
C ILE A 54 -7.48 -2.68 0.65
N GLN A 55 -8.05 -2.27 1.78
CA GLN A 55 -7.66 -1.05 2.49
C GLN A 55 -6.22 -1.14 3.01
N THR A 56 -5.80 -2.33 3.46
CA THR A 56 -4.42 -2.56 3.89
C THR A 56 -3.44 -2.52 2.73
N ALA A 57 -3.85 -2.91 1.52
CA ALA A 57 -3.03 -2.70 0.32
C ALA A 57 -2.79 -1.21 0.06
N VAL A 58 -3.82 -0.36 0.18
CA VAL A 58 -3.66 1.11 0.06
C VAL A 58 -2.71 1.66 1.13
N LEU A 59 -2.77 1.15 2.37
CA LEU A 59 -1.83 1.48 3.44
C LEU A 59 -0.39 1.07 3.08
N ILE A 60 -0.17 -0.17 2.65
CA ILE A 60 1.16 -0.69 2.29
C ILE A 60 1.77 0.12 1.13
N GLU A 61 0.98 0.40 0.10
CA GLU A 61 1.41 1.24 -1.02
C GLU A 61 1.70 2.68 -0.58
N THR A 62 1.00 3.18 0.44
CA THR A 62 1.34 4.47 1.04
C THR A 62 2.69 4.43 1.75
N LEU A 63 2.94 3.43 2.61
CA LEU A 63 4.22 3.30 3.31
C LEU A 63 5.39 3.16 2.31
N THR A 64 5.18 2.36 1.25
CA THR A 64 6.15 2.19 0.15
C THR A 64 6.37 3.49 -0.60
N ALA A 65 5.30 4.22 -0.94
CA ALA A 65 5.40 5.53 -1.59
C ALA A 65 6.12 6.58 -0.72
N LEU A 66 6.15 6.39 0.60
CA LEU A 66 6.92 7.22 1.53
C LEU A 66 8.36 6.71 1.75
N GLY A 67 8.78 5.63 1.09
CA GLY A 67 10.16 5.13 1.05
C GLY A 67 10.45 3.94 1.96
N ALA A 68 9.45 3.35 2.61
CA ALA A 68 9.64 2.16 3.44
C ALA A 68 9.85 0.88 2.62
N GLU A 69 10.48 -0.11 3.25
CA GLU A 69 10.61 -1.51 2.81
C GLU A 69 9.84 -2.47 3.72
#